data_AF-A0A9D2NTZ6-F1
#
_entry.id   AF-A0A9D2NTZ6-F1
#
_cell.length_a   1.000
_cell.length_b   1.000
_cell.length_c   1.000
_cell.angle_alpha   90.00
_cell.angle_beta   90.00
_cell.angle_gamma   90.00
#
_symmetry.space_group_name_H-M   'P 1'
#
loop_
_entity.id
_entity.type
_entity.pdbx_description
1 polymer ?
#
loop_
_entity_poly.entity_id
_entity_poly.type
_entity_poly.pdbx_seq_one_letter_code
_entity_poly.pdbx_strand_id
1 'polypeptide(L)' 'MRRTEFLEELGRLLADLPEEERKAAILYYDDYLQDAEQENEQDVIRELGGPEKVAATIRADYYGRLNKRRKDHE' A
#
# COMPACT_ATOMS: atom_id res chain seq x y z
N MET A 1 -2.48 -10.70 12.36
CA MET A 1 -3.04 -10.29 11.06
C MET A 1 -2.47 -11.21 10.01
N ARG A 2 -3.32 -11.76 9.13
CA ARG A 2 -2.88 -12.51 7.93
C ARG A 2 -2.74 -11.57 6.75
N ARG A 3 -2.01 -11.96 5.69
CA ARG A 3 -1.91 -11.17 4.45
C ARG A 3 -3.28 -10.70 3.92
N THR A 4 -4.29 -11.57 3.95
CA THR A 4 -5.63 -11.25 3.42
C THR A 4 -6.28 -10.13 4.23
N GLU A 5 -6.20 -10.20 5.56
CA GLU A 5 -6.71 -9.14 6.43
C GLU A 5 -5.95 -7.83 6.19
N PHE A 6 -4.62 -7.91 6.01
CA PHE A 6 -3.78 -6.74 5.72
C PHE A 6 -4.22 -6.02 4.45
N LEU A 7 -4.45 -6.78 3.37
CA LEU A 7 -4.87 -6.24 2.08
C LEU A 7 -6.30 -5.71 2.11
N GLU A 8 -7.21 -6.36 2.82
CA GLU A 8 -8.58 -5.85 3.01
C GLU A 8 -8.59 -4.51 3.76
N GLU A 9 -7.83 -4.41 4.84
CA GLU A 9 -7.73 -3.20 5.65
C GLU A 9 -7.03 -2.08 4.87
N LEU A 10 -5.95 -2.42 4.16
CA LEU A 10 -5.25 -1.51 3.25
C LEU A 10 -6.21 -0.97 2.18
N GLY A 11 -7.02 -1.82 1.56
CA GLY A 11 -8.00 -1.41 0.56
C GLY A 11 -9.05 -0.44 1.10
N ARG A 12 -9.52 -0.65 2.34
CA ARG A 12 -10.44 0.28 3.02
C ARG A 12 -9.78 1.62 3.30
N LEU A 13 -8.54 1.64 3.75
CA LEU A 13 -7.79 2.87 4.04
C LEU A 13 -7.47 3.67 2.76
N LEU A 14 -7.25 2.97 1.64
CA LEU A 14 -7.05 3.54 0.32
C LEU A 14 -8.36 3.80 -0.44
N ALA A 15 -9.52 3.71 0.21
CA ALA A 15 -10.81 4.04 -0.42
C ALA A 15 -10.90 5.50 -0.89
N ASP A 16 -10.06 6.38 -0.32
CA ASP A 16 -9.93 7.80 -0.68
C ASP A 16 -9.17 8.01 -2.01
N LEU A 17 -8.40 7.00 -2.45
CA LEU A 17 -7.68 7.01 -3.72
C LEU A 17 -8.56 6.46 -4.86
N PRO A 18 -8.28 6.84 -6.13
CA PRO A 18 -8.94 6.23 -7.27
C PRO A 18 -8.70 4.72 -7.29
N GLU A 19 -9.68 4.00 -7.87
CA GLU A 19 -9.67 2.55 -7.90
C GLU A 19 -8.40 1.97 -8.51
N GLU A 20 -7.85 2.61 -9.56
CA GLU A 20 -6.61 2.18 -10.20
C GLU A 20 -5.42 2.19 -9.23
N GLU A 21 -5.21 3.28 -8.48
CA GLU A 21 -4.11 3.37 -7.51
C GLU A 21 -4.32 2.42 -6.34
N ARG A 22 -5.55 2.30 -5.86
CA ARG A 22 -5.88 1.33 -4.80
C ARG A 22 -5.59 -0.10 -5.26
N LYS A 23 -6.06 -0.50 -6.44
CA LYS A 23 -5.81 -1.85 -6.99
C LYS A 23 -4.33 -2.08 -7.22
N ALA A 24 -3.62 -1.12 -7.78
CA ALA A 24 -2.18 -1.20 -7.99
C ALA A 24 -1.42 -1.40 -6.67
N ALA A 25 -1.78 -0.64 -5.63
CA ALA A 25 -1.19 -0.79 -4.31
C ALA A 25 -1.48 -2.16 -3.70
N ILE A 26 -2.75 -2.61 -3.72
CA ILE A 26 -3.13 -3.93 -3.19
C ILE A 26 -2.35 -5.03 -3.91
N LEU A 27 -2.30 -5.02 -5.25
CA LEU A 27 -1.56 -6.03 -6.03
C LEU A 27 -0.06 -6.04 -5.71
N TYR A 28 0.54 -4.86 -5.54
CA TYR A 28 1.95 -4.75 -5.18
C TYR A 28 2.25 -5.39 -3.82
N TYR A 29 1.42 -5.11 -2.80
CA TYR A 29 1.60 -5.71 -1.48
C TYR A 29 1.19 -7.19 -1.42
N ASP A 30 0.22 -7.61 -2.24
CA ASP A 30 -0.19 -9.01 -2.34
C ASP A 30 0.95 -9.88 -2.89
N ASP A 31 1.59 -9.45 -3.98
CA ASP A 31 2.75 -10.14 -4.55
C ASP A 31 3.94 -10.17 -3.58
N TYR A 32 4.22 -9.04 -2.93
CA TYR A 32 5.29 -8.94 -1.93
C TYR A 32 5.07 -9.84 -0.71
N LEU A 33 3.84 -9.90 -0.19
CA LEU A 33 3.48 -10.78 0.93
C LEU A 33 3.35 -12.24 0.50
N GLN A 34 3.08 -12.52 -0.77
CA GLN A 34 3.04 -13.87 -1.32
C GLN A 34 4.44 -14.46 -1.52
N ASP A 35 5.41 -13.63 -1.89
CA ASP A 35 6.82 -14.03 -2.04
C ASP A 35 7.53 -14.19 -0.69
N ALA A 36 7.05 -13.49 0.34
CA ALA A 36 7.49 -13.73 1.72
C ALA A 36 7.17 -15.19 2.11
N GLU A 37 8.21 -16.03 2.17
CA GLU A 37 8.12 -17.42 2.62
C GLU A 37 7.21 -17.49 3.86
N GLN A 38 6.30 -18.45 3.92
CA GLN A 38 5.18 -18.49 4.89
C GLN A 38 5.57 -18.22 6.36
N GLU A 39 6.81 -18.52 6.76
CA GLU A 39 7.35 -18.23 8.10
C GLU A 39 7.65 -16.73 8.32
N ASN A 40 7.98 -15.99 7.27
CA ASN A 40 8.33 -14.57 7.32
C ASN A 40 7.13 -13.63 7.10
N GLU A 41 5.96 -14.12 6.65
CA GLU A 41 4.77 -13.27 6.41
C GLU A 41 4.41 -12.42 7.65
N GLN A 42 4.44 -13.03 8.84
CA GLN A 42 4.14 -12.33 10.10
C GLN A 42 5.18 -11.25 10.43
N ASP A 43 6.45 -11.51 10.15
CA ASP A 43 7.55 -10.59 10.42
C ASP A 43 7.52 -9.41 9.44
N VAL A 44 7.24 -9.69 8.16
CA VAL A 44 7.05 -8.66 7.13
C VAL A 44 5.89 -7.73 7.48
N ILE A 45 4.73 -8.27 7.90
CA ILE A 45 3.58 -7.46 8.33
C ILE A 45 3.94 -6.59 9.54
N ARG A 46 4.73 -7.12 10.48
CA ARG A 46 5.23 -6.37 11.66
C ARG A 46 6.20 -5.26 11.26
N GLU A 47 7.12 -5.54 10.33
CA GLU A 47 8.11 -4.59 9.85
C GLU A 47 7.47 -3.41 9.09
N LEU A 48 6.47 -3.72 8.27
CA LEU A 48 5.65 -2.71 7.58
C LEU A 48 4.92 -1.78 8.55
N GLY A 49 4.74 -2.18 9.81
CA GLY A 49 4.11 -1.37 10.86
C GLY A 49 2.59 -1.25 10.71
N GLY A 50 1.97 -2.18 10.00
CA GLY A 50 0.52 -2.26 9.82
C GLY A 50 -0.04 -1.56 8.58
N PRO A 51 -1.29 -1.87 8.21
CA PRO A 51 -1.94 -1.37 7.00
C PRO A 51 -2.14 0.15 7.03
N GLU A 52 -2.32 0.74 8.22
CA GLU A 52 -2.48 2.19 8.41
C GLU A 52 -1.26 2.99 7.99
N LYS A 53 -0.07 2.53 8.39
CA LYS A 53 1.20 3.18 8.07
C LYS A 53 1.52 3.08 6.57
N VAL A 54 1.28 1.89 6.01
CA VAL A 54 1.42 1.65 4.57
C VAL A 54 0.44 2.51 3.77
N ALA A 55 -0.84 2.54 4.16
CA ALA A 55 -1.85 3.38 3.50
C ALA A 55 -1.49 4.86 3.55
N ALA A 56 -1.03 5.36 4.70
CA ALA A 56 -0.59 6.74 4.83
C ALA A 56 0.58 7.07 3.90
N THR A 57 1.53 6.14 3.75
CA THR A 57 2.69 6.28 2.87
C THR A 57 2.28 6.33 1.40
N ILE A 58 1.44 5.38 0.96
CA ILE A 58 0.92 5.33 -0.41
C ILE A 58 0.13 6.59 -0.74
N ARG A 59 -0.72 7.04 0.19
CA ARG A 59 -1.53 8.24 0.02
C ARG A 59 -0.65 9.49 -0.09
N ALA A 60 0.35 9.62 0.78
CA ALA A 60 1.31 10.72 0.72
C ALA A 60 2.11 10.71 -0.59
N ASP A 61 2.55 9.53 -1.04
CA ASP A 61 3.27 9.35 -2.30
C ASP A 61 2.38 9.71 -3.50
N TYR A 62 1.13 9.26 -3.54
CA TYR A 62 0.17 9.59 -4.59
C TYR A 62 -0.06 11.11 -4.71
N TYR A 63 -0.37 11.78 -3.60
CA TYR A 63 -0.53 13.24 -3.60
C TYR A 63 0.78 13.97 -3.90
N GLY A 64 1.92 13.42 -3.48
CA GLY A 64 3.24 13.91 -3.83
C GLY A 64 3.53 13.84 -5.33
N ARG A 65 3.21 12.70 -5.97
CA ARG A 65 3.33 12.48 -7.43
C ARG A 65 2.40 13.41 -8.20
N LEU A 66 1.16 13.59 -7.75
CA LEU A 66 0.22 14.54 -8.36
C LEU A 66 0.73 15.98 -8.31
N ASN A 67 1.34 16.38 -7.19
CA ASN A 67 1.88 17.73 -7.02
C ASN A 67 3.17 17.96 -7.81
N LYS A 68 4.02 16.93 -7.98
CA LYS A 68 5.24 17.02 -8.79
C LYS A 68 4.93 17.23 -10.27
N ARG A 69 3.97 16.50 -10.85
CA ARG A 69 3.59 16.67 -12.27
C ARG A 69 3.15 18.08 -12.66
N ARG A 70 2.80 18.94 -11.69
CA ARG A 70 2.46 20.34 -11.95
C ARG A 70 3.67 21.28 -12.02
N LYS A 71 4.84 20.88 -11.49
CA LYS A 71 6.04 21.74 -11.44
C LYS A 71 7.05 21.50 -12.55
N ASP A 72 7.00 20.36 -13.23
CA ASP A 72 7.91 20.06 -14.36
C ASP A 72 7.48 20.75 -15.69
N HIS A 73 6.48 21.63 -15.65
CA HIS A 73 5.97 22.37 -16.81
C HIS A 73 6.07 23.90 -16.63
N GLU A 74 7.02 24.38 -15.82
CA GLU A 74 7.28 25.81 -15.62
C GLU A 74 8.66 26.20 -16.17
#